data_AF-A0A7K4I6V8-F1
#
_entry.id   AF-A0A7K4I6V8-F1
#
_cell.length_a   1.000
_cell.length_b   1.000
_cell.length_c   1.000
_cell.angle_alpha   90.00
_cell.angle_beta   90.00
_cell.angle_gamma   90.00
#
_symmetry.space_group_name_H-M   'P 1'
#
loop_
_entity.id
_entity.type
_entity.pdbx_description
1 polymer ?
#
loop_
_entity_poly.entity_id
_entity_poly.type
_entity_poly.pdbx_seq_one_letter_code
_entity_poly.pdbx_strand_id
1 'polypeptide(L)'
;MQQRKMKPEEIMFMREALSADYRNSNIRLREGEYQYDLAKTIAFFQLQMIFPNVKTIIEKLYGEEKANDIQFLRKIQTILKKMEKSDIVRILPKKNPWDLQRYALPSFKFQDIDKNLVIFATDLEIKEVQEKLKSMLNKKDVIIGKLSVFYVTKILLLTLATILSFAASAWSLLQPIIDPIIFVSAFFIAFICSFLLGKIFAQR
;
A
#
# COMPACT_ATOMS: atom_id res chain seq x y z
N MET A 1 -7.62 -6.76 -16.50
CA MET A 1 -6.60 -5.89 -15.88
C MET A 1 -6.66 -6.06 -14.36
N GLN A 2 -5.66 -6.67 -13.73
CA GLN A 2 -5.64 -6.82 -12.26
C GLN A 2 -5.51 -5.43 -11.62
N GLN A 3 -6.47 -5.05 -10.77
CA GLN A 3 -6.33 -3.89 -9.89
C GLN A 3 -5.14 -4.14 -8.96
N ARG A 4 -4.00 -3.53 -9.28
CA ARG A 4 -2.77 -3.68 -8.50
C ARG A 4 -2.97 -3.06 -7.12
N LYS A 5 -2.76 -3.84 -6.07
CA LYS A 5 -2.94 -3.44 -4.67
C LYS A 5 -1.87 -2.40 -4.30
N MET A 6 -2.26 -1.14 -4.06
CA MET A 6 -1.35 -0.11 -3.52
C MET A 6 -0.83 -0.52 -2.14
N LYS A 7 0.44 -0.19 -1.88
CA LYS A 7 1.08 -0.34 -0.57
C LYS A 7 0.46 0.63 0.45
N PRO A 8 0.51 0.35 1.76
CA PRO A 8 -0.03 1.26 2.78
C PRO A 8 0.55 2.68 2.70
N GLU A 9 1.86 2.81 2.50
CA GLU A 9 2.55 4.11 2.31
C GLU A 9 2.01 4.88 1.10
N GLU A 10 1.77 4.18 -0.01
CA GLU A 10 1.22 4.77 -1.23
C GLU A 10 -0.22 5.25 -1.02
N ILE A 11 -1.00 4.53 -0.23
CA ILE A 11 -2.37 4.91 0.12
C ILE A 11 -2.38 6.15 1.03
N MET A 12 -1.49 6.20 2.01
CA MET A 12 -1.33 7.36 2.87
C MET A 12 -0.91 8.59 2.06
N PHE A 13 0.09 8.44 1.19
CA PHE A 13 0.53 9.50 0.31
C PHE A 13 -0.61 9.99 -0.60
N MET A 14 -1.37 9.06 -1.20
CA MET A 14 -2.50 9.42 -2.05
C MET A 14 -3.58 10.17 -1.27
N ARG A 15 -3.87 9.74 -0.04
CA ARG A 15 -4.83 10.43 0.84
C ARG A 15 -4.37 11.86 1.13
N GLU A 16 -3.10 12.03 1.52
CA GLU A 16 -2.53 13.35 1.80
C GLU A 16 -2.61 14.26 0.58
N ALA A 17 -2.25 13.75 -0.60
CA ALA A 17 -2.28 14.51 -1.85
C ALA A 17 -3.69 14.92 -2.27
N LEU A 18 -4.70 14.07 -2.05
CA LEU A 18 -6.10 14.37 -2.33
C LEU A 18 -6.72 15.35 -1.32
N SER A 19 -6.18 15.44 -0.10
CA SER A 19 -6.67 16.35 0.95
C SER A 19 -5.93 17.68 1.01
N ALA A 20 -4.82 17.83 0.28
CA ALA A 20 -4.01 19.04 0.32
C ALA A 20 -4.72 20.18 -0.43
N ASP A 21 -4.93 21.30 0.25
CA ASP A 21 -5.56 22.49 -0.34
C ASP A 21 -4.77 23.04 -1.52
N TYR A 22 -3.58 23.56 -1.28
CA TYR A 22 -2.62 23.91 -2.33
C TYR A 22 -1.20 23.86 -1.76
N ARG A 23 -0.20 23.65 -2.62
CA ARG A 23 1.21 23.74 -2.24
C ARG A 23 1.91 24.88 -2.96
N ASN A 24 2.78 25.58 -2.25
CA ASN A 24 3.61 26.62 -2.85
C ASN A 24 4.74 25.97 -3.66
N SER A 25 4.91 26.44 -4.89
CA SER A 25 5.97 26.02 -5.80
C SER A 25 6.93 27.18 -6.03
N ASN A 26 8.22 26.88 -5.97
CA ASN A 26 9.27 27.85 -6.29
C ASN A 26 9.57 27.97 -7.79
N ILE A 27 8.79 27.30 -8.65
CA ILE A 27 8.88 27.44 -10.10
C ILE A 27 7.54 27.85 -10.70
N ARG A 28 7.65 28.50 -11.86
CA ARG A 28 6.53 28.83 -12.73
C ARG A 28 5.95 27.55 -13.34
N LEU A 29 4.63 27.47 -13.41
CA LEU A 29 3.88 26.34 -13.95
C LEU A 29 2.85 26.88 -14.95
N ARG A 30 3.28 27.07 -16.20
CA ARG A 30 2.42 27.60 -17.27
C ARG A 30 2.19 26.58 -18.37
N GLU A 31 1.00 26.63 -18.96
CA GLU A 31 0.65 25.81 -20.12
C GLU A 31 1.66 26.05 -21.26
N GLY A 32 2.12 24.98 -21.89
CA GLY A 32 3.17 25.02 -22.92
C GLY A 32 4.60 24.91 -22.38
N GLU A 33 4.81 24.96 -21.06
CA GLU A 33 6.10 24.62 -20.44
C GLU A 33 6.17 23.12 -20.10
N TYR A 34 7.36 22.53 -20.27
CA TYR A 34 7.60 21.13 -19.95
C TYR A 34 7.13 20.74 -18.53
N GLN A 35 7.35 21.61 -17.55
CA GLN A 35 7.01 21.36 -16.15
C GLN A 35 5.51 21.22 -15.94
N TYR A 36 4.71 22.05 -16.60
CA TYR A 36 3.26 21.98 -16.53
C TYR A 36 2.74 20.70 -17.18
N ASP A 37 3.22 20.37 -18.39
CA ASP A 37 2.77 19.17 -19.11
C ASP A 37 3.14 17.88 -18.36
N LEU A 38 4.33 17.85 -17.76
CA LEU A 38 4.78 16.75 -16.90
C LEU A 38 3.89 16.63 -15.65
N ALA A 39 3.63 17.74 -14.95
CA ALA A 39 2.77 17.72 -13.76
C ALA A 39 1.34 17.29 -14.10
N LYS A 40 0.75 17.85 -15.16
CA LYS A 40 -0.59 17.49 -15.66
C LYS A 40 -0.69 16.00 -16.00
N THR A 41 0.34 15.45 -16.64
CA THR A 41 0.40 14.02 -16.96
C THR A 41 0.52 13.15 -15.71
N ILE A 42 1.35 13.54 -14.74
CA ILE A 42 1.45 12.82 -13.47
C ILE A 42 0.12 12.87 -12.71
N ALA A 43 -0.54 14.03 -12.67
CA ALA A 43 -1.87 14.21 -12.08
C ALA A 43 -2.88 13.25 -12.69
N PHE A 44 -2.92 13.18 -14.03
CA PHE A 44 -3.79 12.27 -14.78
C PHE A 44 -3.59 10.81 -14.37
N PHE A 45 -2.35 10.32 -14.28
CA PHE A 45 -2.08 8.96 -13.83
C PHE A 45 -2.47 8.76 -12.35
N GLN A 46 -2.22 9.75 -11.51
CA GLN A 46 -2.50 9.68 -10.08
C GLN A 46 -4.01 9.65 -9.79
N LEU A 47 -4.84 10.35 -10.57
CA LEU A 47 -6.31 10.22 -10.52
C LEU A 47 -6.77 8.81 -10.89
N GLN A 48 -6.03 8.11 -11.76
CA GLN A 48 -6.26 6.68 -12.04
C GLN A 48 -5.66 5.75 -10.97
N MET A 49 -5.11 6.30 -9.89
CA MET A 49 -4.39 5.60 -8.82
C MET A 49 -3.16 4.84 -9.33
N ILE A 50 -2.48 5.39 -10.34
CA ILE A 50 -1.23 4.87 -10.91
C ILE A 50 -0.11 5.85 -10.65
N PHE A 51 1.04 5.35 -10.19
CA PHE A 51 2.27 6.14 -10.08
C PHE A 51 3.17 5.84 -11.27
N PRO A 52 3.25 6.76 -12.26
CA PRO A 52 3.95 6.51 -13.51
C PRO A 52 5.47 6.59 -13.30
N ASN A 53 6.20 5.93 -14.20
CA ASN A 53 7.64 6.12 -14.33
C ASN A 53 7.94 7.11 -15.47
N VAL A 54 9.20 7.53 -15.60
CA VAL A 54 9.59 8.50 -16.64
C VAL A 54 9.24 8.04 -18.06
N LYS A 55 9.38 6.75 -18.37
CA LYS A 55 9.06 6.21 -19.69
C LYS A 55 7.57 6.33 -19.98
N THR A 56 6.73 5.95 -19.02
CA THR A 56 5.27 6.05 -19.12
C THR A 56 4.80 7.51 -19.29
N ILE A 57 5.45 8.46 -18.61
CA ILE A 57 5.16 9.89 -18.76
C ILE A 57 5.50 10.35 -20.18
N ILE A 58 6.69 10.01 -20.67
CA ILE A 58 7.15 10.41 -22.01
C ILE A 58 6.30 9.80 -23.10
N GLU A 59 5.98 8.51 -23.00
CA GLU A 59 5.15 7.78 -23.95
C GLU A 59 3.78 8.44 -24.11
N LYS A 60 3.17 8.88 -23.00
CA LYS A 60 1.87 9.57 -23.02
C LYS A 60 1.93 10.96 -23.63
N LEU A 61 3.01 11.72 -23.42
CA LEU A 61 3.15 13.11 -23.86
C LEU A 61 3.73 13.25 -25.28
N TYR A 62 4.73 12.44 -25.61
CA TYR A 62 5.59 12.63 -26.78
C TYR A 62 5.65 11.38 -27.68
N GLY A 63 4.95 10.30 -27.34
CA GLY A 63 4.93 9.05 -28.08
C GLY A 63 6.07 8.08 -27.74
N GLU A 64 5.96 6.85 -28.25
CA GLU A 64 6.89 5.75 -27.96
C GLU A 64 8.31 6.01 -28.48
N GLU A 65 8.45 6.69 -29.62
CA GLU A 65 9.76 6.99 -30.20
C GLU A 65 10.64 7.80 -29.23
N LYS A 66 10.06 8.86 -28.64
CA LYS A 66 10.74 9.69 -27.65
C LYS A 66 10.94 8.98 -26.32
N ALA A 67 10.09 8.01 -25.99
CA ALA A 67 10.23 7.21 -24.77
C ALA A 67 11.43 6.24 -24.83
N ASN A 68 11.91 5.90 -26.03
CA ASN A 68 13.08 5.07 -26.25
C ASN A 68 14.37 5.88 -26.48
N ASP A 69 14.28 7.20 -26.69
CA ASP A 69 15.42 8.10 -26.78
C ASP A 69 16.04 8.34 -25.39
N ILE A 70 17.22 7.77 -25.16
CA ILE A 70 17.97 7.86 -23.90
C ILE A 70 18.34 9.32 -23.57
N GLN A 71 18.68 10.14 -24.56
CA GLN A 71 19.04 11.54 -24.31
C GLN A 71 17.81 12.34 -23.86
N PHE A 72 16.67 12.12 -24.52
CA PHE A 72 15.42 12.76 -24.14
C PHE A 72 14.96 12.32 -22.75
N LEU A 73 15.07 11.02 -22.44
CA LEU A 73 14.73 10.46 -21.14
C LEU A 73 15.56 11.10 -20.01
N ARG A 74 16.87 11.29 -20.22
CA ARG A 74 17.76 12.01 -19.27
C ARG A 74 17.37 13.48 -19.08
N LYS A 75 16.97 14.16 -20.16
CA LYS A 75 16.49 15.56 -20.08
C LYS A 75 15.24 15.65 -19.21
N ILE A 76 14.25 14.80 -19.44
CA ILE A 76 13.01 14.76 -18.66
C ILE A 76 13.29 14.39 -17.20
N GLN A 77 14.16 13.41 -16.92
CA GLN A 77 14.57 13.09 -15.54
C GLN A 77 15.20 14.29 -14.83
N THR A 78 16.01 15.07 -15.54
CA THR A 78 16.62 16.28 -14.98
C THR A 78 15.57 17.33 -14.62
N ILE A 79 14.56 17.52 -15.48
CA ILE A 79 13.43 18.41 -15.20
C ILE A 79 12.63 17.90 -14.00
N LEU A 80 12.28 16.62 -13.96
CA LEU A 80 11.56 16.02 -12.84
C LEU A 80 12.33 16.16 -11.51
N LYS A 81 13.66 16.04 -11.53
CA LYS A 81 14.51 16.28 -10.36
C LYS A 81 14.50 17.75 -9.92
N LYS A 82 14.43 18.70 -10.85
CA LYS A 82 14.24 20.13 -10.52
C LYS A 82 12.86 20.41 -9.92
N MET A 83 11.82 19.77 -10.46
CA MET A 83 10.46 19.86 -9.94
C MET A 83 10.34 19.25 -8.54
N GLU A 84 11.07 18.17 -8.26
CA GLU A 84 11.14 17.57 -6.93
C GLU A 84 11.81 18.47 -5.90
N LYS A 85 12.93 19.11 -6.25
CA LYS A 85 13.54 20.16 -5.41
C LYS A 85 12.65 21.36 -5.15
N SER A 86 11.60 21.55 -5.95
CA SER A 86 10.64 22.65 -5.85
C SER A 86 9.30 22.21 -5.25
N ASP A 87 9.25 21.02 -4.64
CA ASP A 87 8.09 20.42 -3.98
C ASP A 87 6.85 20.19 -4.87
N ILE A 88 7.02 20.18 -6.19
CA ILE A 88 5.91 19.88 -7.12
C ILE A 88 5.75 18.38 -7.36
N VAL A 89 6.86 17.66 -7.45
CA VAL A 89 6.85 16.22 -7.73
C VAL A 89 7.52 15.49 -6.59
N ARG A 90 6.87 14.48 -6.05
CA ARG A 90 7.50 13.54 -5.14
C ARG A 90 8.01 12.33 -5.89
N ILE A 91 9.28 12.02 -5.65
CA ILE A 91 9.91 10.81 -6.11
C ILE A 91 9.55 9.68 -5.15
N LEU A 92 8.95 8.61 -5.68
CA LEU A 92 8.55 7.43 -4.92
C LEU A 92 9.58 6.30 -5.06
N PRO A 93 9.70 5.43 -4.04
CA PRO A 93 10.59 4.28 -4.10
C PRO A 93 10.21 3.37 -5.26
N LYS A 94 11.21 2.73 -5.86
CA LYS A 94 11.01 1.73 -6.90
C LYS A 94 10.24 0.53 -6.35
N LYS A 95 9.56 -0.21 -7.23
CA LYS A 95 8.90 -1.45 -6.80
C LYS A 95 9.94 -2.58 -6.72
N ASN A 96 10.76 -2.72 -7.75
CA ASN A 96 11.92 -3.59 -7.77
C ASN A 96 13.22 -2.78 -8.01
N PRO A 97 14.40 -3.29 -7.63
CA PRO A 97 15.68 -2.59 -7.83
C PRO A 97 15.95 -2.14 -9.28
N TRP A 98 15.57 -2.99 -10.25
CA TRP A 98 15.72 -2.77 -11.70
C TRP A 98 14.62 -1.90 -12.31
N ASP A 99 13.58 -1.53 -11.57
CA ASP A 99 12.52 -0.66 -12.10
C ASP A 99 13.00 0.78 -12.22
N LEU A 100 12.35 1.52 -13.12
CA LEU A 100 12.48 2.97 -13.19
C LEU A 100 11.82 3.63 -11.97
N GLN A 101 12.35 4.79 -11.62
CA GLN A 101 11.82 5.62 -10.55
C GLN A 101 10.39 6.08 -10.87
N ARG A 102 9.57 6.19 -9.82
CA ARG A 102 8.15 6.55 -9.93
C ARG A 102 7.93 7.95 -9.42
N TYR A 103 6.98 8.64 -10.01
CA TYR A 103 6.69 10.04 -9.74
C TYR A 103 5.23 10.20 -9.34
N ALA A 104 4.98 11.18 -8.49
CA ALA A 104 3.66 11.51 -8.00
C ALA A 104 3.58 13.00 -7.66
N LEU A 105 2.39 13.57 -7.65
CA LEU A 105 2.17 14.91 -7.13
C LEU A 105 1.76 14.86 -5.66
N PRO A 106 2.37 15.68 -4.79
CA PRO A 106 1.99 15.81 -3.38
C PRO A 106 0.73 16.68 -3.17
N SER A 107 0.23 17.36 -4.20
CA SER A 107 -1.06 18.04 -4.25
C SER A 107 -1.55 18.14 -5.70
N PHE A 108 -2.84 18.36 -5.91
CA PHE A 108 -3.40 18.65 -7.24
C PHE A 108 -3.55 20.15 -7.52
N LYS A 109 -3.26 21.00 -6.54
CA LYS A 109 -3.33 22.46 -6.65
C LYS A 109 -2.01 23.05 -6.19
N PHE A 110 -1.45 23.95 -7.00
CA PHE A 110 -0.19 24.60 -6.69
C PHE A 110 -0.32 26.10 -6.84
N GLN A 111 0.34 26.84 -5.97
CA GLN A 111 0.58 28.26 -6.18
C GLN A 111 1.97 28.41 -6.79
N ASP A 112 2.06 28.94 -8.01
CA ASP A 112 3.33 29.18 -8.68
C ASP A 112 4.10 30.37 -8.08
N ILE A 113 5.32 30.60 -8.56
CA ILE A 113 6.16 31.74 -8.13
C ILE A 113 5.52 33.11 -8.37
N ASP A 114 4.64 33.22 -9.37
CA ASP A 114 3.91 34.44 -9.71
C ASP A 114 2.60 34.57 -8.90
N LYS A 115 2.36 33.67 -7.93
CA LYS A 115 1.16 33.54 -7.09
C LYS A 115 -0.10 33.11 -7.83
N ASN A 116 0.02 32.60 -9.05
CA ASN A 116 -1.09 32.01 -9.78
C ASN A 116 -1.44 30.64 -9.22
N LEU A 117 -2.74 30.39 -9.04
CA LEU A 117 -3.24 29.09 -8.64
C LEU A 117 -3.37 28.20 -9.89
N VAL A 118 -2.58 27.13 -9.93
CA VAL A 118 -2.58 26.11 -10.97
C VAL A 118 -3.30 24.88 -10.45
N ILE A 119 -4.38 24.49 -11.13
CA ILE A 119 -5.26 23.39 -10.72
C ILE A 119 -5.12 22.26 -11.74
N PHE A 120 -4.63 21.10 -11.30
CA PHE A 120 -4.45 19.91 -12.15
C PHE A 120 -5.61 18.91 -12.06
N ALA A 121 -6.46 19.01 -11.04
CA ALA A 121 -7.68 18.21 -10.91
C ALA A 121 -8.79 19.02 -10.25
N THR A 122 -10.02 18.81 -10.71
CA THR A 122 -11.22 19.42 -10.15
C THR A 122 -11.59 18.78 -8.81
N ASP A 123 -12.34 19.51 -7.98
CA ASP A 123 -12.81 18.98 -6.69
C ASP A 123 -13.71 17.75 -6.86
N LEU A 124 -14.43 17.65 -7.98
CA LEU A 124 -15.25 16.49 -8.34
C LEU A 124 -14.39 15.25 -8.61
N GLU A 125 -13.34 15.38 -9.44
CA GLU A 125 -12.42 14.29 -9.73
C GLU A 125 -11.68 13.83 -8.46
N ILE A 126 -11.24 14.78 -7.64
CA ILE A 126 -10.59 14.48 -6.35
C ILE A 126 -11.54 13.68 -5.45
N LYS A 127 -12.80 14.11 -5.33
CA LYS A 127 -13.80 13.45 -4.50
C LYS A 127 -14.10 12.02 -4.99
N GLU A 128 -14.23 11.82 -6.29
CA GLU A 128 -14.44 10.49 -6.88
C GLU A 128 -13.29 9.53 -6.50
N VAL A 129 -12.05 10.00 -6.63
CA VAL A 129 -10.87 9.20 -6.30
C VAL A 129 -10.77 8.94 -4.79
N GLN A 130 -11.13 9.91 -3.95
CA GLN A 130 -11.21 9.73 -2.49
C GLN A 130 -12.23 8.66 -2.09
N GLU A 131 -13.43 8.68 -2.68
CA GLU A 131 -14.47 7.68 -2.42
C GLU A 131 -14.03 6.28 -2.88
N LYS A 132 -13.39 6.20 -4.05
CA LYS A 132 -12.81 4.96 -4.57
C LYS A 132 -11.72 4.42 -3.65
N LEU A 133 -10.82 5.28 -3.15
CA LEU A 133 -9.77 4.92 -2.21
C LEU A 133 -10.35 4.40 -0.88
N LYS A 134 -11.39 5.07 -0.35
CA LYS A 134 -12.10 4.66 0.87
C LYS A 134 -12.76 3.29 0.70
N SER A 135 -13.39 3.04 -0.45
CA SER A 135 -13.99 1.73 -0.74
C SER A 135 -12.97 0.58 -0.76
N MET A 136 -11.75 0.84 -1.27
CA MET A 136 -10.67 -0.14 -1.29
C MET A 136 -10.12 -0.44 0.10
N LEU A 137 -10.03 0.58 0.96
CA LEU A 137 -9.60 0.43 2.35
C LEU A 137 -10.61 -0.36 3.17
N ASN A 138 -11.90 0.00 3.09
CA ASN A 138 -12.94 -0.72 3.82
C ASN A 138 -12.98 -2.22 3.43
N LYS A 139 -12.77 -2.56 2.15
CA LYS A 139 -12.64 -3.97 1.72
C LYS A 139 -11.44 -4.66 2.35
N LYS A 140 -10.28 -3.99 2.44
CA LYS A 140 -9.08 -4.55 3.11
C LYS A 140 -9.33 -4.76 4.60
N ASP A 141 -9.91 -3.79 5.28
CA ASP A 141 -10.15 -3.87 6.72
C ASP A 141 -11.16 -4.96 7.07
N VAL A 142 -12.19 -5.15 6.23
CA VAL A 142 -13.13 -6.28 6.36
C VAL A 142 -12.44 -7.63 6.16
N ILE A 143 -11.52 -7.75 5.19
CA ILE A 143 -10.78 -9.00 4.95
C ILE A 143 -9.81 -9.28 6.11
N ILE A 144 -9.05 -8.27 6.55
CA ILE A 144 -8.12 -8.39 7.68
C ILE A 144 -8.87 -8.72 8.97
N GLY A 145 -10.00 -8.04 9.21
CA GLY A 145 -10.90 -8.31 10.33
C GLY A 145 -11.37 -9.76 10.34
N LYS A 146 -11.90 -10.26 9.22
CA LYS A 146 -12.33 -11.67 9.08
C LYS A 146 -11.18 -12.66 9.32
N LEU A 147 -9.99 -12.39 8.79
CA LEU A 147 -8.83 -13.24 9.00
C LEU A 147 -8.40 -13.24 10.48
N SER A 148 -8.36 -12.06 11.12
CA SER A 148 -7.99 -11.92 12.53
C SER A 148 -8.95 -12.65 13.46
N VAL A 149 -10.27 -12.54 13.23
CA VAL A 149 -11.28 -13.27 14.00
C VAL A 149 -11.11 -14.78 13.83
N PHE A 150 -10.87 -15.25 12.60
CA PHE A 150 -10.61 -16.67 12.34
C PHE A 150 -9.36 -17.20 13.06
N TYR A 151 -8.28 -16.44 13.10
CA TYR A 151 -7.07 -16.84 13.83
C TYR A 151 -7.28 -16.80 15.34
N VAL A 152 -7.97 -15.77 15.87
CA VAL A 152 -8.26 -15.65 17.30
C VAL A 152 -9.16 -16.80 17.78
N THR A 153 -10.21 -17.14 17.04
CA THR A 153 -11.08 -18.27 17.39
C THR A 153 -10.34 -19.61 17.32
N LYS A 154 -9.47 -19.79 16.31
CA LYS A 154 -8.65 -21.00 16.19
C LYS A 154 -7.62 -21.14 17.31
N ILE A 155 -6.97 -20.04 17.71
CA ILE A 155 -6.04 -20.02 18.86
C ILE A 155 -6.81 -20.35 20.14
N LEU A 156 -7.96 -19.71 20.38
CA LEU A 156 -8.79 -19.94 21.56
C LEU A 156 -9.22 -21.41 21.67
N LEU A 157 -9.70 -22.00 20.57
CA LEU A 157 -10.12 -23.40 20.53
C LEU A 157 -8.97 -24.36 20.83
N LEU A 158 -7.80 -24.14 20.23
CA LEU A 158 -6.62 -24.96 20.45
C LEU A 158 -6.09 -24.82 21.89
N THR A 159 -6.10 -23.62 22.47
CA THR A 159 -5.71 -23.41 23.87
C THR A 159 -6.67 -24.12 24.82
N LEU A 160 -7.98 -24.04 24.59
CA LEU A 160 -8.98 -24.75 25.38
C LEU A 160 -8.78 -26.27 25.31
N ALA A 161 -8.55 -26.80 24.10
CA ALA A 161 -8.27 -28.21 23.89
C ALA A 161 -7.02 -28.67 24.64
N THR A 162 -5.93 -27.89 24.59
CA THR A 162 -4.71 -28.19 25.35
C THR A 162 -4.96 -28.22 26.87
N ILE A 163 -5.69 -27.23 27.41
CA ILE A 163 -6.00 -27.17 28.85
C ILE A 163 -6.83 -28.38 29.28
N LEU A 164 -7.88 -28.72 28.53
CA LEU A 164 -8.74 -29.87 28.82
C LEU A 164 -7.97 -31.19 28.75
N SER A 165 -7.17 -31.39 27.71
CA SER A 165 -6.36 -32.60 27.55
C SER A 165 -5.27 -32.73 28.60
N PHE A 166 -4.65 -31.63 29.01
CA PHE A 166 -3.67 -31.62 30.10
C PHE A 166 -4.34 -31.94 31.45
N ALA A 167 -5.49 -31.33 31.75
CA ALA A 167 -6.25 -31.60 32.96
C ALA A 167 -6.70 -33.07 33.02
N ALA A 168 -7.16 -33.65 31.91
CA ALA A 168 -7.52 -35.06 31.82
C ALA A 168 -6.32 -35.99 32.06
N SER A 169 -5.15 -35.64 31.51
CA SER A 169 -3.90 -36.39 31.72
C SER A 169 -3.46 -36.34 33.18
N ALA A 170 -3.49 -35.16 33.80
CA ALA A 170 -3.15 -34.98 35.21
C ALA A 170 -4.15 -35.70 36.14
N TRP A 171 -5.44 -35.66 35.82
CA TRP A 171 -6.49 -36.36 36.56
C TRP A 171 -6.32 -37.87 36.52
N SER A 172 -5.95 -38.43 35.36
CA SER A 172 -5.68 -39.86 35.20
C SER A 172 -4.52 -40.34 36.08
N LEU A 173 -3.50 -39.50 36.29
CA LEU A 173 -2.37 -39.81 37.19
C LEU A 173 -2.74 -39.75 38.68
N LEU A 174 -3.79 -39.01 39.05
CA LEU A 174 -4.25 -38.91 40.43
C LEU A 174 -5.14 -40.10 40.84
N GLN A 175 -5.55 -40.95 39.89
CA GLN A 175 -6.38 -42.11 40.19
C GLN A 175 -5.55 -43.26 40.81
N PRO A 176 -6.12 -44.05 41.73
CA PRO A 176 -5.42 -45.18 42.36
C PRO A 176 -5.03 -46.28 41.36
N ILE A 177 -5.75 -46.37 40.24
CA ILE A 177 -5.51 -47.27 39.13
C ILE A 177 -5.44 -46.40 37.88
N ILE A 178 -4.27 -46.35 37.26
CA ILE A 178 -4.04 -45.56 36.05
C ILE A 178 -4.62 -46.33 34.86
N ASP A 179 -5.56 -45.74 34.13
CA ASP A 179 -5.97 -46.22 32.82
C ASP A 179 -4.99 -45.71 31.74
N PRO A 180 -4.11 -46.57 31.19
CA PRO A 180 -3.08 -46.15 30.24
C PRO A 180 -3.69 -45.63 28.92
N ILE A 181 -4.87 -46.11 28.53
CA ILE A 181 -5.49 -45.75 27.25
C ILE A 181 -5.96 -44.29 27.31
N ILE A 182 -6.60 -43.91 28.42
CA ILE A 182 -7.08 -42.54 28.65
C ILE A 182 -5.90 -41.58 28.81
N PHE A 183 -4.86 -41.98 29.54
CA PHE A 183 -3.67 -41.15 29.74
C PHE A 183 -2.91 -40.88 28.43
N VAL A 184 -2.60 -41.93 27.66
CA VAL A 184 -1.80 -41.80 26.43
C VAL A 184 -2.56 -40.99 25.38
N SER A 185 -3.86 -41.20 25.22
CA SER A 185 -4.67 -40.45 24.27
C SER A 185 -4.76 -38.96 24.63
N ALA A 186 -5.04 -38.62 25.90
CA ALA A 186 -5.10 -37.24 26.36
C ALA A 186 -3.74 -36.53 26.22
N PHE A 187 -2.64 -37.22 26.52
CA PHE A 187 -1.29 -36.66 26.40
C PHE A 187 -0.91 -36.36 24.93
N PHE A 188 -1.22 -37.29 24.01
CA PHE A 188 -0.96 -37.07 22.57
C PHE A 188 -1.78 -35.90 22.01
N ILE A 189 -3.04 -35.76 22.41
CA ILE A 189 -3.88 -34.64 21.99
C ILE A 189 -3.30 -33.31 22.51
N ALA A 190 -2.86 -33.26 23.78
CA ALA A 190 -2.22 -32.08 24.34
C ALA A 190 -0.92 -31.71 23.60
N PHE A 191 -0.10 -32.70 23.24
CA PHE A 191 1.13 -32.51 22.48
C PHE A 191 0.85 -31.93 21.08
N ILE A 192 -0.06 -32.54 20.32
CA ILE A 192 -0.43 -32.08 18.97
C ILE A 192 -1.02 -30.67 19.03
N CYS A 193 -1.92 -30.39 19.98
CA CYS A 193 -2.53 -29.07 20.12
C CYS A 193 -1.49 -28.01 20.48
N SER A 194 -0.55 -28.31 21.38
CA SER A 194 0.55 -27.40 21.76
C SER A 194 1.52 -27.15 20.61
N PHE A 195 1.85 -28.18 19.83
CA PHE A 195 2.70 -28.06 18.65
C PHE A 195 2.05 -27.19 17.56
N LEU A 196 0.76 -27.42 17.27
CA LEU A 196 0.02 -26.60 16.32
C LEU A 196 -0.13 -25.15 16.80
N LEU A 197 -0.34 -24.93 18.10
CA LEU A 197 -0.38 -23.60 18.70
C LEU A 197 0.96 -22.87 18.51
N GLY A 198 2.06 -23.55 18.83
CA GLY A 198 3.42 -23.01 18.65
C GLY A 198 3.72 -22.64 17.20
N LYS A 199 3.29 -23.46 16.24
CA LYS A 199 3.45 -23.17 14.81
C LYS A 199 2.63 -21.94 14.37
N ILE A 200 1.42 -21.77 14.90
CA ILE A 200 0.57 -20.60 14.60
C ILE A 200 1.21 -19.32 15.17
N PHE A 201 1.75 -19.37 16.39
CA PHE A 201 2.45 -18.23 16.98
C PHE A 201 3.76 -17.88 16.25
N ALA A 202 4.51 -18.87 15.75
CA ALA A 202 5.75 -18.65 14.99
C ALA A 202 5.53 -18.09 13.57
N GLN A 203 4.32 -18.24 13.01
CA GLN A 203 3.96 -17.72 11.68
C GLN A 203 3.41 -16.28 11.72
N ARG A 204 3.24 -15.72 12.91
CA ARG A 204 2.76 -14.35 13.13
C ARG A 204 3.93 -13.40 13.33
#